data_AF-A0A4S2LJN0-F1
#
_entry.id   AF-A0A4S2LJN0-F1
#
_cell.length_a   1.000
_cell.length_b   1.000
_cell.length_c   1.000
_cell.angle_alpha   90.00
_cell.angle_beta   90.00
_cell.angle_gamma   90.00
#
_symmetry.space_group_name_H-M   'P 1'
#
loop_
_entity.id
_entity.type
_entity.pdbx_description
1 polymer ?
#
loop_
_entity_poly.entity_id
_entity_poly.type
_entity_poly.pdbx_seq_one_letter_code
_entity_poly.pdbx_strand_id
1 'polypeptide(L)'
;MRVHLSLLLVTTAFTFLSAMNVDYTLCAPGVPVVSVSVEPCSRLPCKLARGIRTTFRIQFEADDNISDLGRAELYSINWGVAVPFPMNKPEICESVLPKCPLEAGVLYTYTKSTSIPKSHSRIRSQ
;
A
#
# COMPACT_ATOMS: atom_id res chain seq x y z
N MET A 1 23.14 27.32 -44.24
CA MET A 1 23.24 26.70 -42.90
C MET A 1 22.04 25.77 -42.69
N ARG A 2 22.29 24.46 -42.76
CA ARG A 2 21.31 23.42 -42.44
C ARG A 2 21.13 23.39 -40.93
N VAL A 3 20.00 23.88 -40.44
CA VAL A 3 19.51 23.50 -39.12
C VAL A 3 18.39 22.50 -39.39
N HIS A 4 18.79 21.26 -39.64
CA HIS A 4 17.89 20.11 -39.46
C HIS A 4 17.60 20.06 -37.97
N LEU A 5 16.60 20.80 -37.54
CA LEU A 5 16.06 20.76 -36.20
C LEU A 5 15.23 19.48 -36.11
N SER A 6 15.93 18.37 -35.96
CA SER A 6 15.36 17.07 -35.65
C SER A 6 14.52 17.25 -34.38
N LEU A 7 13.22 17.36 -34.58
CA LEU A 7 12.21 17.35 -33.53
C LEU A 7 12.29 15.97 -32.87
N LEU A 8 13.16 15.84 -31.86
CA LEU A 8 13.19 14.71 -30.96
C LEU A 8 11.84 14.66 -30.24
N LEU A 9 10.88 13.94 -30.80
CA LEU A 9 9.68 13.48 -30.11
C LEU A 9 10.12 12.53 -28.99
N VAL A 10 10.52 13.11 -27.86
CA VAL A 10 10.65 12.39 -26.61
C VAL A 10 9.23 12.12 -26.12
N THR A 11 8.59 11.06 -26.65
CA THR A 11 7.35 10.54 -26.08
C THR A 11 7.72 9.82 -24.78
N THR A 12 7.90 10.57 -23.70
CA THR A 12 7.89 9.98 -22.37
C THR A 12 6.52 9.35 -22.18
N ALA A 13 6.49 8.00 -22.17
CA ALA A 13 5.31 7.27 -21.75
C ALA A 13 5.08 7.60 -20.26
N PHE A 14 4.30 8.63 -19.98
CA PHE A 14 3.82 8.95 -18.64
C PHE A 14 2.91 7.80 -18.21
N THR A 15 3.46 6.85 -17.47
CA THR A 15 2.65 5.89 -16.74
C THR A 15 1.95 6.64 -15.62
N PHE A 16 0.63 6.83 -15.73
CA PHE A 16 -0.16 7.39 -14.64
C PHE A 16 -0.15 6.40 -13.47
N LEU A 17 0.70 6.66 -12.47
CA LEU A 17 0.55 6.05 -11.15
C LEU A 17 -0.56 6.81 -10.42
N SER A 18 -1.73 6.18 -10.29
CA SER A 18 -2.84 6.69 -9.50
C SER A 18 -2.90 5.97 -8.16
N ALA A 19 -3.29 6.67 -7.10
CA ALA A 19 -3.67 6.07 -5.81
C ALA A 19 -5.18 6.24 -5.61
N MET A 20 -5.83 5.24 -5.01
CA MET A 20 -7.27 5.29 -4.74
C MET A 20 -7.55 4.84 -3.31
N ASN A 21 -8.46 5.54 -2.63
CA ASN A 21 -9.02 5.08 -1.36
C ASN A 21 -9.93 3.88 -1.63
N VAL A 22 -9.82 2.87 -0.79
CA VAL A 22 -10.59 1.63 -0.89
C VAL A 22 -11.48 1.46 0.33
N ASP A 23 -12.61 0.79 0.14
CA ASP A 23 -13.42 0.32 1.26
C ASP A 23 -12.65 -0.78 2.02
N TYR A 24 -12.82 -0.82 3.33
CA TYR A 24 -12.18 -1.77 4.22
C TYR A 24 -13.14 -2.24 5.30
N THR A 25 -12.83 -3.41 5.87
CA THR A 25 -13.56 -3.98 7.01
C THR A 25 -12.59 -4.16 8.17
N LEU A 26 -12.96 -3.71 9.36
CA LEU A 26 -12.19 -3.99 10.57
C LEU A 26 -12.43 -5.43 11.02
N CYS A 27 -11.34 -6.22 11.10
CA CYS A 27 -11.40 -7.63 11.48
C CYS A 27 -11.39 -7.86 13.00
N ALA A 28 -11.01 -6.84 13.78
CA ALA A 28 -10.97 -6.85 15.23
C ALA A 28 -11.17 -5.42 15.76
N PRO A 29 -11.63 -5.24 17.01
CA PRO A 29 -11.55 -3.95 17.69
C PRO A 29 -10.11 -3.44 17.70
N GLY A 30 -9.94 -2.12 17.54
CA GLY A 30 -8.62 -1.52 17.52
C GLY A 30 -8.68 -0.04 17.17
N VAL A 31 -7.51 0.47 16.79
CA VAL A 31 -7.26 1.89 16.54
C VAL A 31 -8.19 2.43 15.44
N PRO A 32 -8.81 3.62 15.60
CA PRO A 32 -9.66 4.23 14.58
C PRO A 32 -8.92 4.42 13.24
N VAL A 33 -9.32 3.66 12.23
CA VAL A 33 -8.81 3.81 10.86
C VAL A 33 -9.58 4.92 10.17
N VAL A 34 -8.86 5.88 9.59
CA VAL A 34 -9.43 7.01 8.85
C VAL A 34 -9.56 6.66 7.37
N SER A 35 -8.52 6.07 6.77
CA SER A 35 -8.55 5.68 5.37
C SER A 35 -7.56 4.56 5.05
N VAL A 36 -7.87 3.81 4.00
CA VAL A 36 -6.95 2.86 3.37
C VAL A 36 -6.83 3.24 1.90
N SER A 37 -5.59 3.37 1.40
CA SER A 37 -5.34 3.64 -0.01
C SER A 37 -4.35 2.67 -0.62
N VAL A 38 -4.52 2.42 -1.93
CA VAL A 38 -3.71 1.48 -2.71
C VAL A 38 -3.15 2.18 -3.94
N GLU A 39 -1.87 1.97 -4.21
CA GLU A 39 -1.14 2.54 -5.35
C GLU A 39 -0.23 1.46 -5.98
N PRO A 40 -0.22 1.26 -7.31
CA PRO A 40 -1.09 1.90 -8.28
C PRO A 40 -2.50 1.30 -8.27
N CYS A 41 -3.51 2.16 -8.32
CA CYS A 41 -4.91 1.79 -8.50
C CYS A 41 -5.65 2.89 -9.26
N SER A 42 -6.15 2.56 -10.46
CA SER A 42 -6.91 3.49 -11.32
C SER A 42 -8.41 3.25 -11.32
N ARG A 43 -8.87 2.13 -10.75
CA ARG A 43 -10.28 1.78 -10.58
C ARG A 43 -10.45 0.71 -9.51
N LEU A 44 -11.62 0.69 -8.87
CA LEU A 44 -12.02 -0.36 -7.94
C LEU A 44 -12.70 -1.53 -8.67
N PRO A 45 -12.55 -2.77 -8.19
CA PRO A 45 -11.56 -3.19 -7.20
C PRO A 45 -10.12 -3.07 -7.76
N CYS A 46 -9.17 -2.71 -6.89
CA CYS A 46 -7.78 -2.52 -7.29
C CYS A 46 -7.17 -3.82 -7.82
N LYS A 47 -6.63 -3.77 -9.05
CA LYS A 47 -5.94 -4.92 -9.66
C LYS A 47 -4.46 -4.92 -9.27
N LEU A 48 -4.07 -5.84 -8.39
CA LEU A 48 -2.67 -6.03 -8.01
C LEU A 48 -1.95 -6.90 -9.06
N ALA A 49 -1.07 -6.27 -9.84
CA ALA A 49 -0.38 -6.93 -10.94
C ALA A 49 0.94 -7.58 -10.48
N ARG A 50 1.21 -8.79 -10.99
CA ARG A 50 2.49 -9.50 -10.77
C ARG A 50 3.66 -8.65 -11.25
N GLY A 51 4.74 -8.64 -10.48
CA GLY A 51 5.96 -7.90 -10.77
C GLY A 51 5.84 -6.39 -10.58
N ILE A 52 4.66 -5.88 -10.22
CA ILE A 52 4.44 -4.46 -9.93
C ILE A 52 4.49 -4.23 -8.43
N ARG A 53 5.25 -3.21 -8.03
CA ARG A 53 5.29 -2.74 -6.65
C ARG A 53 3.97 -2.04 -6.32
N THR A 54 3.23 -2.60 -5.38
CA THR A 54 2.01 -2.05 -4.81
C THR A 54 2.34 -1.43 -3.45
N THR A 55 1.90 -0.22 -3.20
CA THR A 55 1.98 0.49 -1.93
C THR A 55 0.59 0.61 -1.32
N PHE A 56 0.48 0.15 -0.09
CA PHE A 56 -0.68 0.33 0.78
C PHE A 56 -0.37 1.46 1.75
N ARG A 57 -1.34 2.33 2.00
CA ARG A 57 -1.27 3.31 3.08
C ARG A 57 -2.51 3.19 3.95
N ILE A 58 -2.30 3.14 5.26
CA ILE A 58 -3.35 3.12 6.26
C ILE A 58 -3.15 4.36 7.11
N GLN A 59 -4.15 5.23 7.08
CA GLN A 59 -4.19 6.40 7.94
C GLN A 59 -5.07 6.07 9.14
N PHE A 60 -4.57 6.32 10.34
CA PHE A 60 -5.24 6.00 11.60
C PHE A 60 -4.89 7.03 12.66
N GLU A 61 -5.77 7.24 13.63
CA GLU A 61 -5.52 8.11 14.77
C GLU A 61 -5.21 7.25 15.99
N ALA A 62 -4.04 7.42 16.60
CA ALA A 62 -3.67 6.64 17.79
C ALA A 62 -4.62 6.97 18.96
N ASP A 63 -5.15 5.95 19.61
CA ASP A 63 -6.06 6.07 20.76
C ASP A 63 -5.34 6.08 22.11
N ASP A 64 -4.08 5.63 22.16
CA ASP A 64 -3.23 5.63 23.34
C ASP A 64 -1.76 5.92 22.98
N ASN A 65 -0.95 6.22 24.00
CA ASN A 65 0.49 6.37 23.88
C ASN A 65 1.16 5.00 23.79
N ILE A 66 1.72 4.65 22.62
CA ILE A 66 2.28 3.32 22.36
C ILE A 66 3.74 3.43 21.95
N SER A 67 4.64 2.90 22.79
CA SER A 67 6.08 2.91 22.52
C SER A 67 6.56 1.77 21.61
N ASP A 68 5.84 0.64 21.60
CA ASP A 68 6.16 -0.52 20.75
C ASP A 68 4.87 -1.12 20.16
N LEU A 69 4.74 -1.06 18.84
CA LEU A 69 3.59 -1.57 18.09
C LEU A 69 3.78 -3.01 17.60
N GLY A 70 4.98 -3.59 17.78
CA GLY A 70 5.32 -4.89 17.24
C GLY A 70 5.43 -4.91 15.71
N ARG A 71 4.90 -5.99 15.09
CA ARG A 71 5.11 -6.33 13.68
C ARG A 71 3.77 -6.35 12.93
N ALA A 72 3.76 -5.83 11.72
CA ALA A 72 2.66 -5.96 10.77
C ALA A 72 2.77 -7.25 9.96
N GLU A 73 1.61 -7.81 9.68
CA GLU A 73 1.44 -9.02 8.88
C GLU A 73 0.53 -8.74 7.68
N LEU A 74 0.81 -9.40 6.56
CA LEU A 74 0.00 -9.31 5.35
C LEU A 74 -0.41 -10.71 4.95
N TYR A 75 -1.70 -10.88 4.66
CA TYR A 75 -2.28 -12.15 4.23
C TYR A 75 -3.02 -11.95 2.91
N SER A 76 -2.95 -12.97 2.05
CA SER A 76 -3.81 -13.11 0.88
C SER A 76 -4.92 -14.10 1.21
N ILE A 77 -6.18 -13.70 1.06
CA ILE A 77 -7.32 -14.57 1.33
C ILE A 77 -7.78 -15.18 0.01
N ASN A 78 -7.54 -16.49 -0.14
CA ASN A 78 -7.87 -17.25 -1.34
C ASN A 78 -8.87 -18.33 -0.99
N TRP A 79 -10.09 -18.26 -1.54
CA TRP A 79 -11.14 -19.25 -1.27
C TRP A 79 -11.40 -19.46 0.24
N GLY A 80 -11.34 -18.37 1.02
CA GLY A 80 -11.51 -18.40 2.48
C GLY A 80 -10.26 -18.80 3.28
N VAL A 81 -9.16 -19.19 2.63
CA VAL A 81 -7.90 -19.55 3.28
C VAL A 81 -6.96 -18.35 3.32
N ALA A 82 -6.53 -17.95 4.52
CA ALA A 82 -5.51 -16.91 4.71
C ALA A 82 -4.10 -17.50 4.47
N VAL A 83 -3.42 -17.00 3.44
CA VAL A 83 -2.05 -17.38 3.09
C VAL A 83 -1.11 -16.23 3.45
N PRO A 84 -0.10 -16.45 4.32
CA PRO A 84 0.87 -15.40 4.66
C PRO A 84 1.58 -14.87 3.42
N PHE A 85 1.68 -13.55 3.32
CA PHE A 85 2.44 -12.87 2.30
C PHE A 85 3.71 -12.29 2.94
N PRO A 86 4.91 -12.63 2.45
CA PRO A 86 6.16 -12.18 3.06
C PRO A 86 6.31 -10.66 2.96
N MET A 87 6.61 -10.03 4.10
CA MET A 87 6.88 -8.60 4.20
C MET A 87 8.33 -8.35 4.64
N ASN A 88 9.00 -7.43 3.94
CA ASN A 88 10.28 -6.90 4.38
C ASN A 88 10.04 -5.84 5.46
N LYS A 89 10.88 -5.75 6.50
CA LYS A 89 10.78 -4.73 7.57
C LYS A 89 9.40 -4.69 8.25
N PRO A 90 8.90 -5.80 8.79
CA PRO A 90 7.53 -5.87 9.30
C PRO A 90 7.30 -5.00 10.55
N GLU A 91 8.34 -4.55 11.23
CA GLU A 91 8.27 -3.64 12.37
C GLU A 91 7.45 -2.39 12.02
N ILE A 92 6.35 -2.16 12.73
CA ILE A 92 5.37 -1.12 12.36
C ILE A 92 6.04 0.26 12.40
N CYS A 93 6.82 0.54 13.45
CA CYS A 93 7.52 1.81 13.64
C CYS A 93 8.55 2.16 12.56
N GLU A 94 8.98 1.19 11.73
CA GLU A 94 9.84 1.49 10.57
C GLU A 94 9.06 2.07 9.38
N SER A 95 7.74 1.94 9.39
CA SER A 95 6.86 2.23 8.25
C SER A 95 5.76 3.24 8.59
N VAL A 96 5.75 3.82 9.79
CA VAL A 96 4.78 4.83 10.24
C VAL A 96 5.39 6.23 10.25
N LEU A 97 4.59 7.22 9.83
CA LEU A 97 4.88 8.65 9.97
C LEU A 97 3.68 9.38 10.60
N PRO A 98 3.86 10.30 11.57
CA PRO A 98 5.10 10.62 12.29
C PRO A 98 5.78 9.39 12.91
N LYS A 99 7.09 9.47 13.19
CA LYS A 99 7.82 8.32 13.75
C LYS A 99 7.33 8.03 15.17
N CYS A 100 7.39 6.75 15.55
CA CYS A 100 7.14 6.30 16.91
C CYS A 100 8.01 7.04 17.95
N PRO A 101 7.59 7.11 19.24
CA PRO A 101 6.39 6.49 19.81
C PRO A 101 5.08 7.09 19.26
N LEU A 102 4.00 6.31 19.31
CA LEU A 102 2.68 6.86 19.02
C LEU A 102 2.18 7.68 20.21
N GLU A 103 1.53 8.79 19.92
CA GLU A 103 0.91 9.68 20.89
C GLU A 103 -0.60 9.71 20.67
N ALA A 104 -1.37 9.60 21.75
CA ALA A 104 -2.82 9.60 21.71
C ALA A 104 -3.38 10.86 21.02
N GLY A 105 -4.39 10.68 20.16
CA GLY A 105 -5.01 11.73 19.35
C GLY A 105 -4.19 12.19 18.14
N VAL A 106 -3.01 11.61 17.89
CA VAL A 106 -2.18 11.97 16.74
C VAL A 106 -2.52 11.08 15.54
N LEU A 107 -2.60 11.73 14.37
CA LEU A 107 -2.88 11.09 13.10
C LEU A 107 -1.59 10.56 12.46
N TYR A 108 -1.56 9.26 12.22
CA TYR A 108 -0.44 8.54 11.64
C TYR A 108 -0.78 7.95 10.28
N THR A 109 0.24 7.76 9.45
CA THR A 109 0.17 7.04 8.18
C THR A 109 1.17 5.90 8.19
N TYR A 110 0.68 4.67 8.23
CA TYR A 110 1.45 3.47 7.94
C TYR A 110 1.56 3.29 6.43
N THR A 111 2.77 3.16 5.89
CA THR A 111 3.01 2.96 4.46
C THR A 111 3.78 1.68 4.21
N LYS A 112 3.21 0.76 3.42
CA LYS A 112 3.89 -0.48 3.05
C LYS A 112 3.88 -0.77 1.58
N SER A 113 5.05 -1.01 1.01
CA SER A 113 5.19 -1.47 -0.37
C SER A 113 5.56 -2.94 -0.45
N THR A 114 4.92 -3.65 -1.37
CA THR A 114 5.20 -5.05 -1.68
C THR A 114 5.11 -5.30 -3.18
N SER A 115 5.88 -6.26 -3.69
CA SER A 115 5.82 -6.68 -5.08
C SER A 115 5.17 -8.04 -5.17
N ILE A 116 4.09 -8.17 -5.94
CA ILE A 116 3.41 -9.45 -6.13
C ILE A 116 4.35 -10.39 -6.93
N PRO A 117 4.77 -11.55 -6.40
CA PRO A 117 5.66 -12.45 -7.11
C PRO A 117 5.06 -12.92 -8.44
N LYS A 118 5.92 -13.12 -9.45
CA LYS A 118 5.48 -13.67 -10.75
C LYS A 118 4.84 -15.05 -10.63
N SER A 119 5.24 -15.84 -9.62
CA SER A 119 4.70 -17.16 -9.31
C SER A 119 3.34 -17.13 -8.60
N HIS A 120 2.86 -15.96 -8.15
CA HIS A 120 1.62 -15.87 -7.38
C HIS A 120 0.40 -16.24 -8.24
N SER A 121 -0.45 -17.15 -7.78
CA SER A 121 -1.65 -17.60 -8.49
C SER A 121 -2.59 -16.44 -8.81
N ARG A 122 -3.27 -16.51 -9.96
CA ARG A 122 -4.23 -15.47 -10.36
C ARG A 122 -5.52 -15.70 -9.60
N ILE A 123 -5.86 -14.78 -8.71
CA ILE A 123 -7.15 -14.76 -8.03
C ILE A 123 -8.04 -13.77 -8.77
N ARG A 124 -9.28 -14.16 -9.07
CA ARG A 124 -10.32 -13.24 -9.57
C ARG A 124 -11.29 -13.00 -8.43
N SER A 125 -11.54 -11.74 -8.10
CA SER A 125 -12.76 -11.38 -7.39
C SER A 125 -13.93 -11.71 -8.32
N GLN A 126 -14.88 -12.52 -7.84
CA GLN A 126 -16.17 -12.65 -8.51
C GLN A 126 -16.96 -11.35 -8.34
#